data_AF-A0A2E5B998-F1
#
_entry.id   AF-A0A2E5B998-F1
#
_cell.length_a   1.000
_cell.length_b   1.000
_cell.length_c   1.000
_cell.angle_alpha   90.00
_cell.angle_beta   90.00
_cell.angle_gamma   90.00
#
_symmetry.space_group_name_H-M   'P 1'
#
loop_
_entity.id
_entity.type
_entity.pdbx_description
1 polymer ?
#
loop_
_entity_poly.entity_id
_entity_poly.type
_entity_poly.pdbx_seq_one_letter_code
_entity_poly.pdbx_strand_id
1 'polypeptide(L)'
;MKEIEEKFMTQGKFTSLVEDRVKDSNGLINYIEGVASVCEEFEIEVETVGKLISKPLKDKIKWDAQQLNYIKRTSKGILNL
;
A
#
# COMPACT_ATOMS: atom_id res chain seq x y z
N MET A 1 -9.73 -19.33 19.81
CA MET A 1 -10.08 -19.24 18.36
C MET A 1 -9.87 -17.80 17.87
N LYS A 2 -8.65 -17.23 17.97
CA LYS A 2 -8.32 -15.91 17.40
C LYS A 2 -7.04 -15.98 16.54
N GLU A 3 -6.11 -16.86 16.91
CA GLU A 3 -4.81 -17.01 16.25
C GLU A 3 -4.84 -17.52 14.79
N ILE A 4 -5.93 -18.16 14.34
CA ILE A 4 -6.03 -18.69 12.96
C ILE A 4 -6.44 -17.58 11.97
N GLU A 5 -7.24 -16.62 12.41
CA GLU A 5 -7.63 -15.48 11.58
C GLU A 5 -6.53 -14.41 11.46
N GLU A 6 -5.65 -14.33 12.46
CA GLU A 6 -4.47 -13.46 12.46
C GLU A 6 -3.42 -13.88 11.42
N LYS A 7 -3.42 -15.17 11.04
CA LYS A 7 -2.53 -15.72 10.00
C LYS A 7 -3.08 -15.63 8.57
N PHE A 8 -4.39 -15.43 8.40
CA PHE A 8 -5.02 -15.36 7.07
C PHE A 8 -5.55 -13.96 6.79
N MET A 9 -4.67 -13.07 6.35
CA MET A 9 -5.11 -11.87 5.65
C MET A 9 -5.71 -12.26 4.31
N THR A 10 -7.02 -12.22 4.23
CA THR A 10 -7.68 -12.11 2.94
C THR A 10 -7.46 -10.71 2.38
N GLN A 11 -7.44 -10.60 1.06
CA GLN A 11 -7.27 -9.33 0.32
C GLN A 11 -8.21 -8.20 0.81
N GLY A 12 -9.44 -8.56 1.22
CA GLY A 12 -10.40 -7.62 1.79
C GLY A 12 -9.98 -7.09 3.16
N LYS A 13 -9.60 -7.98 4.09
CA LYS A 13 -9.13 -7.60 5.42
C LYS A 13 -7.86 -6.74 5.34
N PHE A 14 -6.91 -7.11 4.47
CA PHE A 14 -5.69 -6.33 4.23
C PHE A 14 -6.00 -4.90 3.76
N THR A 15 -6.92 -4.76 2.81
CA THR A 15 -7.29 -3.44 2.28
C THR A 15 -7.91 -2.56 3.37
N SER A 16 -8.83 -3.10 4.18
CA SER A 16 -9.43 -2.37 5.31
C SER A 16 -8.39 -1.95 6.35
N LEU A 17 -7.48 -2.86 6.72
CA LEU A 17 -6.49 -2.63 7.75
C LEU A 17 -5.49 -1.52 7.37
N VAL A 18 -5.08 -1.48 6.10
CA VAL A 18 -4.27 -0.39 5.55
C VAL A 18 -5.04 0.93 5.56
N GLU A 19 -6.33 0.93 5.18
CA GLU A 19 -7.12 2.17 5.21
C GLU A 19 -7.36 2.69 6.62
N ASP A 20 -7.62 1.82 7.59
CA ASP A 20 -7.76 2.20 8.99
C ASP A 20 -6.44 2.75 9.53
N ARG A 21 -5.30 2.11 9.23
CA ARG A 21 -3.98 2.61 9.65
C ARG A 21 -3.69 4.02 9.11
N VAL A 22 -3.99 4.27 7.83
CA VAL A 22 -3.81 5.60 7.21
C VAL A 22 -4.75 6.65 7.83
N LYS A 23 -5.99 6.26 8.17
CA LYS A 23 -6.96 7.14 8.84
C LYS A 23 -6.56 7.46 10.29
N ASP A 24 -6.21 6.45 11.09
CA ASP A 24 -5.80 6.60 12.49
C ASP A 24 -4.58 7.51 12.63
N SER A 25 -3.69 7.46 11.64
CA SER A 25 -2.49 8.29 11.64
C SER A 25 -2.70 9.70 11.05
N ASN A 26 -3.97 10.13 10.86
CA ASN A 26 -4.35 11.49 10.45
C ASN A 26 -3.61 12.00 9.20
N GLY A 27 -3.32 11.13 8.23
CA GLY A 27 -2.63 11.51 6.99
C GLY A 27 -1.13 11.81 7.12
N LEU A 28 -0.51 11.45 8.25
CA LEU A 28 0.96 11.52 8.41
C LEU A 28 1.68 10.42 7.65
N ILE A 29 1.01 9.30 7.39
CA ILE A 29 1.55 8.15 6.66
C ILE A 29 0.80 7.97 5.34
N ASN A 30 1.58 7.76 4.29
CA ASN A 30 1.09 7.45 2.95
C ASN A 30 0.67 5.98 2.85
N TYR A 31 -0.06 5.62 1.79
CA TYR A 31 -0.49 4.25 1.57
C TYR A 31 0.70 3.29 1.42
N ILE A 32 1.86 3.77 0.96
CA ILE A 32 3.11 3.00 0.88
C ILE A 32 3.58 2.59 2.29
N GLU A 33 3.65 3.54 3.22
CA GLU A 33 4.09 3.30 4.60
C GLU A 33 3.06 2.49 5.39
N GLY A 34 1.77 2.74 5.14
CA GLY A 34 0.67 1.95 5.70
C GLY A 34 0.77 0.48 5.31
N VAL A 35 1.07 0.19 4.03
CA VAL A 35 1.32 -1.19 3.57
C VAL A 35 2.56 -1.79 4.20
N ALA A 36 3.68 -1.05 4.27
CA ALA A 36 4.92 -1.53 4.86
C ALA A 36 4.74 -1.91 6.34
N SER A 37 4.07 -1.05 7.13
CA SER A 37 3.78 -1.28 8.55
C SER A 37 2.94 -2.54 8.76
N VAL A 38 1.94 -2.76 7.92
CA VAL A 38 1.09 -3.97 7.99
C VAL A 38 1.90 -5.21 7.57
N CYS A 39 2.77 -5.11 6.58
CA CYS A 39 3.62 -6.25 6.20
C CYS A 39 4.61 -6.63 7.31
N GLU A 40 5.15 -5.64 8.04
CA GLU A 40 6.02 -5.87 9.20
C GLU A 40 5.27 -6.49 10.39
N GLU A 41 4.08 -5.97 10.71
CA GLU A 41 3.28 -6.45 11.87
C GLU A 41 2.85 -7.91 11.71
N PHE A 42 2.64 -8.36 10.47
CA PHE A 42 2.18 -9.71 10.16
C PHE A 42 3.26 -10.61 9.54
N GLU A 43 4.51 -10.15 9.47
CA GLU A 43 5.66 -10.88 8.91
C GLU A 43 5.40 -11.42 7.47
N ILE A 44 4.71 -10.61 6.64
CA ILE A 44 4.33 -10.98 5.28
C ILE A 44 5.47 -10.64 4.30
N GLU A 45 5.92 -11.62 3.51
CA GLU A 45 6.85 -11.37 2.41
C GLU A 45 6.25 -10.46 1.34
N VAL A 46 7.00 -9.42 0.97
CA VAL A 46 6.59 -8.38 0.00
C VAL A 46 6.20 -8.96 -1.37
N GLU A 47 6.76 -10.10 -1.77
CA GLU A 47 6.38 -10.80 -3.01
C GLU A 47 4.92 -11.31 -2.98
N THR A 48 4.44 -11.71 -1.80
CA THR A 48 3.07 -12.22 -1.63
C THR A 48 2.05 -11.08 -1.53
N VAL A 49 2.49 -9.90 -1.07
CA VAL A 49 1.68 -8.67 -0.96
C VAL A 49 1.10 -8.27 -2.31
N GLY A 50 1.84 -8.46 -3.41
CA GLY A 50 1.35 -8.18 -4.76
C GLY A 50 0.05 -8.90 -5.15
N LYS A 51 -0.24 -10.06 -4.52
CA LYS A 51 -1.48 -10.84 -4.71
C LYS A 51 -2.59 -10.43 -3.73
N LEU A 52 -2.21 -9.87 -2.58
CA LEU A 52 -3.10 -9.44 -1.50
C LEU A 52 -3.62 -8.02 -1.67
N ILE A 53 -2.93 -7.19 -2.47
CA ILE A 53 -3.35 -5.82 -2.75
C ILE A 53 -4.41 -5.79 -3.85
N SER A 54 -5.57 -5.22 -3.51
CA SER A 54 -6.64 -4.91 -4.45
C SER A 54 -6.24 -3.88 -5.50
N LYS A 55 -6.79 -4.00 -6.72
CA LYS A 55 -6.61 -3.01 -7.81
C LYS A 55 -6.74 -1.53 -7.34
N PRO A 56 -7.79 -1.13 -6.57
CA PRO A 56 -7.90 0.24 -6.06
C PRO A 56 -6.75 0.65 -5.14
N LEU A 57 -6.22 -0.26 -4.32
CA LEU A 57 -5.12 0.04 -3.41
C LEU A 57 -3.80 0.17 -4.18
N LYS A 58 -3.59 -0.62 -5.26
CA LYS A 58 -2.45 -0.43 -6.19
C LYS A 58 -2.45 0.94 -6.84
N ASP A 59 -3.62 1.44 -7.27
CA ASP A 59 -3.72 2.77 -7.88
C ASP A 59 -3.38 3.89 -6.88
N LYS A 60 -3.83 3.77 -5.62
CA LYS A 60 -3.46 4.70 -4.54
C LYS A 60 -1.96 4.70 -4.26
N ILE A 61 -1.35 3.52 -4.12
CA ILE A 61 0.11 3.36 -3.94
C ILE A 61 0.88 3.97 -5.10
N LYS A 62 0.42 3.75 -6.34
CA LYS A 62 1.06 4.32 -7.53
C LYS A 62 0.98 5.85 -7.53
N TRP A 63 -0.15 6.42 -7.12
CA TRP A 63 -0.31 7.86 -7.01
C TRP A 63 0.66 8.45 -5.96
N ASP A 64 0.76 7.85 -4.78
CA ASP A 64 1.73 8.27 -3.76
C ASP A 64 3.17 8.16 -4.27
N ALA A 65 3.50 7.07 -4.97
CA ALA A 65 4.84 6.85 -5.52
C ALA A 65 5.18 7.87 -6.63
N GLN A 66 4.18 8.39 -7.34
CA GLN A 66 4.36 9.49 -8.29
C GLN A 66 4.59 10.83 -7.57
N GLN A 67 3.83 11.12 -6.51
CA GLN A 67 4.01 12.34 -5.71
C GLN A 67 5.38 12.37 -5.02
N LEU A 68 5.83 11.23 -4.50
CA LEU A 68 7.13 11.07 -3.83
C LEU A 68 8.31 10.84 -4.80
N ASN A 69 8.08 10.87 -6.12
CA ASN A 69 9.11 10.70 -7.14
C ASN A 69 9.88 9.36 -7.05
N TYR A 70 9.21 8.30 -6.60
CA TYR A 70 9.76 6.93 -6.54
C TYR A 70 9.68 6.19 -7.89
N ILE A 71 8.93 6.73 -8.85
CA ILE A 71 8.79 6.15 -10.20
C ILE A 71 9.52 7.06 -11.19
N LYS A 72 10.36 6.45 -12.05
CA LYS A 72 10.98 7.19 -13.15
C LYS A 72 9.90 7.80 -14.05
N ARG A 73 10.11 9.06 -14.44
CA ARG A 73 9.27 9.72 -15.44
C ARG A 73 9.29 8.90 -16.73
N THR A 74 8.11 8.46 -17.17
CA THR A 74 7.93 7.72 -18.42
C THR A 74 7.80 8.65 -19.63
N SER A 75 7.36 9.89 -19.41
CA SER A 75 7.28 10.90 -20.46
C SER A 75 8.64 11.58 -20.67
N LYS A 76 9.10 11.60 -21.92
CA LYS A 76 10.22 12.43 -22.41
C LYS A 76 9.73 13.74 -23.03
N GLY A 77 8.45 14.07 -22.90
CA GLY A 77 7.87 15.29 -23.47
C GLY A 77 8.45 16.52 -22.80
N ILE A 78 9.23 17.28 -23.55
CA ILE A 78 9.70 18.61 -23.15
C ILE A 78 8.64 19.59 -23.66
N LEU A 79 8.01 20.34 -22.74
CA LEU A 79 7.16 21.45 -23.16
C LEU A 79 8.09 22.59 -23.58
N ASN A 80 8.32 22.72 -24.88
CA ASN A 80 8.96 23.91 -25.45
C ASN A 80 7.92 25.03 -25.39
N LEU A 81 8.06 25.92 -24.41
CA LEU A 81 7.32 27.18 -24.33
C LEU A 81 7.88 28.19 -25.34
#